data_AF-A0A819LE30-F1
#
_entry.id   AF-A0A819LE30-F1
#
_cell.length_a   1.000
_cell.length_b   1.000
_cell.length_c   1.000
_cell.angle_alpha   90.00
_cell.angle_beta   90.00
_cell.angle_gamma   90.00
#
_symmetry.space_group_name_H-M   'P 1'
#
loop_
_entity.id
_entity.type
_entity.pdbx_description
1 polymer ?
#
loop_
_entity_poly.entity_id
_entity_poly.type
_entity_poly.pdbx_seq_one_letter_code
_entity_poly.pdbx_strand_id
1 'polypeptide(L)'
;MFYVVGIPSKAHPLLIRKILKSLWFVIASTEKARRYRLKSFGRPANEHKYTKNESEQITVVDYFRDTWNYRLCYTHLPVVELYDPDDKNQSYFLPMELVNVDEGQPNLQPLTSEQHAKATNKTVVHPDECYKMIRRVADERRFKQDPYLE
;
A
#
# COMPACT_ATOMS: atom_id res chain seq x y z
N MET A 1 20.42 17.17 -0.43
CA MET A 1 19.16 17.38 -1.15
C MET A 1 19.21 16.52 -2.41
N PHE A 2 18.69 15.29 -2.36
CA PHE A 2 18.85 14.31 -3.45
C PHE A 2 17.61 14.39 -4.36
N TYR A 3 17.79 14.98 -5.55
CA TYR A 3 16.82 14.87 -6.62
C TYR A 3 16.95 13.47 -7.23
N VAL A 4 15.89 12.67 -7.11
CA VAL A 4 15.75 11.44 -7.90
C VAL A 4 15.47 11.90 -9.34
N VAL A 5 16.48 11.80 -10.19
CA VAL A 5 16.37 12.06 -11.63
C VAL A 5 15.69 10.86 -12.27
N GLY A 6 14.59 11.09 -12.97
CA GLY A 6 14.08 10.17 -13.98
C GLY A 6 12.66 9.67 -13.75
N ILE A 7 11.67 10.47 -14.14
CA ILE A 7 10.52 10.10 -14.98
C ILE A 7 9.92 11.44 -15.48
N PRO A 8 9.58 11.59 -16.78
CA PRO A 8 9.00 12.82 -17.30
C PRO A 8 7.66 13.15 -16.61
N SER A 9 7.51 14.41 -16.18
CA SER A 9 6.48 14.97 -15.29
C SER A 9 5.02 14.54 -15.58
N LYS A 10 4.63 14.32 -16.84
CA LYS A 10 3.26 13.90 -17.21
C LYS A 10 3.01 12.38 -17.15
N ALA A 11 4.05 11.55 -17.17
CA ALA A 11 3.94 10.08 -17.12
C ALA A 11 3.88 9.52 -15.68
N HIS A 12 4.41 10.27 -14.71
CA HIS A 12 4.42 9.93 -13.28
C HIS A 12 3.06 9.51 -12.72
N PRO A 13 1.97 10.28 -12.89
CA PRO A 13 0.70 9.94 -12.24
C PRO A 13 0.05 8.67 -12.80
N LEU A 14 0.24 8.38 -14.10
CA LEU A 14 -0.29 7.16 -14.72
C LEU A 14 0.47 5.91 -14.26
N LEU A 15 1.80 6.00 -14.14
CA LEU A 15 2.63 4.92 -13.63
C LEU A 15 2.35 4.63 -12.17
N ILE A 16 2.24 5.68 -11.35
CA ILE A 16 1.87 5.58 -9.93
C ILE A 16 0.52 4.88 -9.80
N ARG A 17 -0.49 5.30 -10.58
CA ARG A 17 -1.80 4.65 -10.58
C ARG A 17 -1.73 3.16 -10.95
N LYS A 18 -0.91 2.79 -11.94
CA LYS A 18 -0.74 1.39 -12.33
C LYS A 18 -0.10 0.56 -11.21
N ILE A 19 0.93 1.09 -10.57
CA ILE A 19 1.61 0.42 -9.45
C ILE A 19 0.66 0.26 -8.27
N LEU A 20 0.00 1.34 -7.84
CA LEU A 20 -0.90 1.32 -6.68
C LEU A 20 -2.08 0.37 -6.90
N LYS A 21 -2.61 0.24 -8.12
CA LYS A 21 -3.65 -0.76 -8.45
C LYS A 21 -3.19 -2.22 -8.25
N SER A 22 -1.89 -2.50 -8.36
CA SER A 22 -1.34 -3.84 -8.16
C SER A 22 -1.05 -4.19 -6.70
N LEU A 23 -1.26 -3.26 -5.76
CA LEU A 23 -1.02 -3.47 -4.34
C LEU A 23 -2.32 -3.78 -3.58
N TRP A 24 -2.16 -4.43 -2.44
CA TRP A 24 -3.16 -4.59 -1.39
C TRP A 24 -3.05 -3.45 -0.40
N PHE A 25 -4.19 -3.01 0.13
CA PHE A 25 -4.30 -1.94 1.10
C PHE A 25 -5.04 -2.41 2.36
N VAL A 26 -4.68 -1.82 3.49
CA VAL A 26 -5.29 -2.03 4.80
C VAL A 26 -5.66 -0.67 5.38
N ILE A 27 -6.72 -0.63 6.18
CA ILE A 27 -7.18 0.60 6.85
C ILE A 27 -6.48 0.70 8.21
N ALA A 28 -5.89 1.85 8.51
CA ALA A 28 -5.08 2.05 9.71
C ALA A 28 -5.85 1.89 11.04
N SER A 29 -7.18 2.06 11.03
CA SER A 29 -8.00 2.15 12.24
C SER A 29 -8.67 0.84 12.66
N THR A 30 -8.66 -0.22 11.85
CA THR A 30 -9.50 -1.41 12.09
C THR A 30 -8.68 -2.54 12.72
N GLU A 31 -9.08 -3.02 13.90
CA GLU A 31 -8.46 -4.18 14.59
C GLU A 31 -8.47 -5.47 13.76
N LYS A 32 -9.44 -5.58 12.84
CA LYS A 32 -9.49 -6.63 11.80
C LYS A 32 -8.87 -6.09 10.52
N ALA A 33 -7.68 -6.59 10.18
CA ALA A 33 -6.97 -6.25 8.94
C ALA A 33 -7.70 -6.84 7.71
N ARG A 34 -8.79 -6.20 7.29
CA ARG A 34 -9.41 -6.46 5.99
C ARG A 34 -8.52 -5.88 4.89
N ARG A 35 -8.27 -6.69 3.86
CA ARG A 35 -7.45 -6.32 2.71
C ARG A 35 -8.34 -5.85 1.57
N TYR A 36 -7.97 -4.73 0.99
CA TYR A 36 -8.71 -4.12 -0.11
C TYR A 36 -7.83 -3.92 -1.33
N ARG A 37 -8.45 -3.83 -2.50
CA ARG A 37 -7.80 -3.42 -3.74
C ARG A 37 -8.21 -2.00 -4.12
N LEU A 38 -7.30 -1.28 -4.75
CA LEU A 38 -7.58 0.04 -5.29
C LEU A 38 -8.32 -0.06 -6.63
N LYS A 39 -9.52 0.51 -6.70
CA LYS A 39 -10.32 0.63 -7.93
C LYS A 39 -9.93 1.89 -8.70
N SER A 40 -10.00 3.04 -8.04
CA SER A 40 -9.75 4.34 -8.66
C SER A 40 -9.37 5.42 -7.64
N PHE A 41 -9.01 6.60 -8.16
CA PHE A 41 -8.81 7.80 -7.36
C PHE A 41 -9.96 8.75 -7.64
N GLY A 42 -10.53 9.31 -6.57
CA GLY A 42 -11.54 10.35 -6.61
C GLY A 42 -10.92 11.75 -6.66
N ARG A 43 -11.76 12.74 -6.36
CA ARG A 43 -11.35 14.15 -6.17
C ARG A 43 -10.63 14.30 -4.82
N PRO A 44 -9.95 15.43 -4.57
CA PRO A 44 -9.43 15.79 -3.24
C PRO A 44 -10.50 15.63 -2.15
N ALA A 45 -10.11 15.23 -0.94
CA ALA A 45 -11.05 14.89 0.14
C ALA A 45 -11.98 16.05 0.54
N ASN A 46 -11.53 17.31 0.41
CA ASN A 46 -12.34 18.51 0.62
C ASN A 46 -13.41 18.76 -0.47
N GLU A 47 -13.23 18.22 -1.66
CA GLU A 47 -14.13 18.42 -2.82
C GLU A 47 -14.93 17.18 -3.17
N HIS A 48 -14.47 16.00 -2.73
CA HIS A 48 -15.12 14.74 -3.03
C HIS A 48 -16.41 14.60 -2.23
N LYS A 49 -17.54 14.63 -2.94
CA LYS A 49 -18.87 14.44 -2.38
C LYS A 49 -19.35 13.03 -2.68
N TYR A 50 -20.05 12.44 -1.72
CA TYR A 50 -20.74 11.18 -1.92
C TYR A 50 -22.12 11.23 -1.26
N THR A 51 -23.04 10.41 -1.77
CA THR A 51 -24.41 10.35 -1.26
C THR A 51 -24.44 9.48 -0.02
N LYS A 52 -24.74 10.06 1.16
CA LYS A 52 -24.80 9.30 2.42
C LYS A 52 -26.14 8.56 2.56
N ASN A 53 -27.26 9.23 2.30
CA ASN A 53 -28.62 8.72 2.48
C ASN A 53 -29.54 9.20 1.35
N GLU A 54 -29.39 8.64 0.14
CA GLU A 54 -30.23 8.83 -1.07
C GLU A 54 -30.44 10.25 -1.63
N SER A 55 -30.25 11.32 -0.85
CA SER A 55 -30.45 12.71 -1.28
C SER A 55 -29.44 13.70 -0.68
N GLU A 56 -28.77 13.36 0.41
CA GLU A 56 -27.78 14.26 1.03
C GLU A 56 -26.36 14.00 0.48
N GLN A 57 -25.79 15.03 -0.16
CA GLN A 57 -24.40 15.06 -0.61
C GLN A 57 -23.53 15.64 0.51
N ILE A 58 -22.67 14.80 1.09
CA ILE A 58 -21.70 15.22 2.11
C ILE A 58 -20.28 15.09 1.57
N THR A 59 -19.37 15.98 1.95
CA THR A 59 -17.95 15.83 1.62
C THR A 59 -17.32 14.75 2.49
N VAL A 60 -16.25 14.11 2.01
CA VAL A 60 -15.51 13.15 2.83
C VAL A 60 -14.95 13.80 4.09
N VAL A 61 -14.45 15.05 4.01
CA VAL A 61 -13.97 15.79 5.18
C VAL A 61 -15.05 15.97 6.23
N ASP A 62 -16.24 16.43 5.81
CA ASP A 62 -17.36 16.66 6.74
C ASP A 62 -17.84 15.35 7.35
N TYR A 63 -17.93 14.28 6.55
CA TYR A 63 -18.32 12.97 7.06
C TYR A 63 -17.41 12.45 8.17
N PHE A 64 -16.09 12.53 7.97
CA PHE A 64 -15.12 12.04 8.97
C PHE A 64 -15.10 12.89 10.23
N ARG A 65 -15.28 14.21 10.08
CA ARG A 65 -15.41 15.13 11.20
C ARG A 65 -16.68 14.86 12.00
N ASP A 66 -17.82 14.70 11.33
CA ASP A 66 -19.12 14.66 12.00
C ASP A 66 -19.44 13.24 12.54
N THR A 67 -18.98 12.18 11.86
CA THR A 67 -19.28 10.78 12.24
C THR A 67 -18.25 10.19 13.19
N TRP A 68 -16.97 10.51 13.00
CA TRP A 68 -15.87 9.93 13.78
C TRP A 68 -15.10 10.95 14.62
N ASN A 69 -15.50 12.22 14.63
CA ASN A 69 -14.76 13.31 15.27
C ASN A 69 -13.28 13.35 14.84
N TYR A 70 -13.01 12.97 13.59
CA TYR A 70 -11.65 12.86 13.04
C TYR A 70 -11.39 14.01 12.07
N ARG A 71 -10.35 14.81 12.34
CA ARG A 71 -9.95 15.93 11.48
C ARG A 71 -8.84 15.50 10.55
N LEU A 72 -9.16 15.35 9.26
CA LEU A 72 -8.19 15.06 8.21
C LEU A 72 -7.13 16.17 8.12
N CYS A 73 -5.86 15.79 8.12
CA CYS A 73 -4.73 16.71 7.95
C CYS A 73 -4.45 16.98 6.46
N TYR A 74 -4.63 15.96 5.61
CA TYR A 74 -4.25 16.02 4.20
C TYR A 74 -5.46 16.12 3.27
N THR A 75 -6.28 17.15 3.44
CA THR A 75 -7.54 17.33 2.70
C THR A 75 -7.38 17.55 1.19
N HIS A 76 -6.20 17.99 0.76
CA HIS A 76 -5.86 18.20 -0.65
C HIS A 76 -5.51 16.90 -1.39
N LEU A 77 -5.24 15.81 -0.66
CA LEU A 77 -4.96 14.50 -1.26
C LEU A 77 -6.24 13.85 -1.81
N PRO A 78 -6.13 13.07 -2.89
CA PRO A 78 -7.28 12.41 -3.48
C PRO A 78 -7.88 11.36 -2.54
N VAL A 79 -9.19 11.17 -2.64
CA VAL A 79 -9.88 10.02 -2.03
C VAL A 79 -9.53 8.76 -2.83
N VAL A 80 -9.31 7.65 -2.14
CA VAL A 80 -9.14 6.33 -2.76
C VAL A 80 -10.46 5.57 -2.76
N GLU A 81 -10.83 5.04 -3.92
CA GLU A 81 -11.93 4.09 -4.06
C GLU A 81 -11.37 2.69 -3.91
N LEU A 82 -11.71 2.04 -2.81
CA LEU A 82 -11.31 0.68 -2.48
C LEU A 82 -12.49 -0.27 -2.70
N TYR A 83 -12.19 -1.52 -3.01
CA TYR A 83 -13.18 -2.58 -3.10
C TYR A 83 -12.63 -3.87 -2.51
N ASP A 84 -13.55 -4.71 -2.04
CA ASP A 84 -13.24 -6.07 -1.62
C ASP A 84 -13.17 -6.95 -2.88
N PRO A 85 -12.10 -7.72 -3.11
CA PRO A 85 -12.06 -8.65 -4.24
C PRO A 85 -13.22 -9.66 -4.25
N ASP A 86 -13.78 -10.00 -3.09
CA ASP A 86 -14.91 -10.94 -2.96
C ASP A 86 -16.25 -10.27 -3.31
N ASP A 87 -16.37 -8.94 -3.10
CA ASP A 87 -17.53 -8.13 -3.50
C ASP A 87 -17.09 -6.88 -4.29
N LYS A 88 -17.05 -7.03 -5.61
CA LYS A 88 -16.65 -5.95 -6.54
C LYS A 88 -17.68 -4.84 -6.70
N ASN A 89 -18.93 -5.09 -6.32
CA ASN A 89 -19.99 -4.09 -6.45
C ASN A 89 -19.92 -3.09 -5.30
N GLN A 90 -19.49 -3.54 -4.12
CA GLN A 90 -19.27 -2.66 -2.99
C GLN A 90 -17.99 -1.83 -3.18
N SER A 91 -18.14 -0.51 -3.08
CA SER A 91 -17.02 0.43 -3.17
C SER A 91 -16.97 1.30 -1.92
N TYR A 92 -15.78 1.45 -1.37
CA TYR A 92 -15.49 2.21 -0.16
C TYR A 92 -14.65 3.43 -0.52
N PHE A 93 -15.09 4.61 -0.13
CA PHE A 93 -14.37 5.86 -0.35
C PHE A 93 -13.64 6.24 0.93
N LEU A 94 -12.30 6.23 0.90
CA LEU A 94 -11.47 6.57 2.04
C LEU A 94 -10.48 7.68 1.70
N PRO A 95 -10.23 8.63 2.61
CA PRO A 95 -9.09 9.53 2.49
C PRO A 95 -7.78 8.74 2.38
N MET A 96 -6.88 9.17 1.50
CA MET A 96 -5.56 8.54 1.34
C MET A 96 -4.74 8.50 2.64
N GLU A 97 -5.02 9.42 3.57
CA GLU A 97 -4.40 9.47 4.90
C GLU A 97 -4.68 8.23 5.76
N LEU A 98 -5.82 7.57 5.58
CA LEU A 98 -6.26 6.47 6.45
C LEU A 98 -5.94 5.09 5.89
N VAL A 99 -5.25 5.03 4.75
CA VAL A 99 -5.03 3.81 3.98
C VAL A 99 -3.53 3.52 3.88
N ASN A 100 -3.15 2.33 4.33
CA ASN A 100 -1.78 1.84 4.29
C ASN A 100 -1.63 0.72 3.26
N VAL A 101 -0.43 0.56 2.71
CA VAL A 101 -0.09 -0.61 1.88
C VAL A 101 0.11 -1.81 2.80
N ASP A 102 -0.52 -2.95 2.50
CA ASP A 102 -0.37 -4.18 3.28
C ASP A 102 1.10 -4.65 3.29
N GLU A 103 1.56 -5.15 4.43
CA GLU A 103 2.96 -5.55 4.61
C GLU A 103 3.22 -6.95 4.02
N GLY A 104 4.47 -7.22 3.65
CA GLY A 104 4.89 -8.55 3.19
C GLY A 104 4.42 -8.93 1.77
N GLN A 105 3.90 -7.98 1.00
CA GLN A 105 3.50 -8.23 -0.39
C GLN A 105 4.71 -8.41 -1.33
N PRO A 106 4.68 -9.40 -2.24
CA PRO A 106 5.67 -9.51 -3.29
C PRO A 106 5.48 -8.40 -4.34
N ASN A 107 6.59 -7.85 -4.86
CA ASN A 107 6.52 -6.96 -6.01
C ASN A 107 6.26 -7.78 -7.29
N LEU A 108 5.11 -7.55 -7.93
CA LEU A 108 4.72 -8.24 -9.16
C LEU A 108 5.18 -7.51 -10.44
N GLN A 109 5.65 -6.26 -10.32
CA GLN A 109 6.10 -5.48 -11.47
C GLN A 109 7.58 -5.72 -11.74
N PRO A 110 8.01 -5.74 -13.02
CA PRO A 110 9.42 -5.81 -13.37
C PRO A 110 10.16 -4.61 -12.77
N LEU A 111 11.35 -4.87 -12.23
CA LEU A 111 12.20 -3.83 -11.65
C LEU A 111 12.79 -2.96 -12.77
N THR A 112 13.00 -1.68 -12.49
CA THR A 112 13.76 -0.81 -13.39
C THR A 112 15.25 -1.19 -13.37
N SER A 113 16.03 -0.79 -14.40
CA SER A 113 17.48 -1.08 -14.45
C SER A 113 18.22 -0.62 -13.20
N GLU A 114 17.84 0.54 -12.64
CA GLU A 114 18.41 1.06 -11.40
C GLU A 114 18.03 0.20 -10.17
N GLN A 115 16.77 -0.21 -10.09
CA GLN A 115 16.30 -1.10 -9.03
C GLN A 115 16.97 -2.47 -9.12
N HIS A 116 17.18 -3.00 -10.33
CA HIS A 116 17.94 -4.22 -10.59
C HIS A 116 19.39 -4.08 -10.13
N ALA A 117 20.10 -3.02 -10.51
CA ALA A 117 21.48 -2.78 -10.07
C ALA A 117 21.58 -2.70 -8.54
N LYS A 118 20.62 -2.02 -7.90
CA LYS A 118 20.54 -1.94 -6.43
C LYS A 118 20.25 -3.29 -5.79
N ALA A 119 19.38 -4.11 -6.38
CA ALA A 119 19.11 -5.45 -5.91
C ALA A 119 20.36 -6.34 -6.01
N THR A 120 21.00 -6.36 -7.18
CA THR A 120 22.25 -7.11 -7.41
C THR A 120 23.35 -6.70 -6.44
N ASN A 121 23.60 -5.41 -6.25
CA ASN A 121 24.63 -4.94 -5.32
C ASN A 121 24.32 -5.31 -3.86
N LYS A 122 23.05 -5.50 -3.51
CA LYS A 122 22.64 -5.94 -2.17
C LYS A 122 22.70 -7.45 -1.99
N THR A 123 22.50 -8.22 -3.05
CA THR A 123 22.42 -9.69 -2.98
C THR A 123 23.73 -10.39 -3.31
N VAL A 124 24.63 -9.74 -4.04
CA VAL A 124 25.96 -10.27 -4.34
C VAL A 124 26.77 -10.31 -3.04
N VAL A 125 27.11 -11.53 -2.62
CA VAL A 125 27.90 -11.82 -1.42
C VAL A 125 29.03 -12.77 -1.77
N HIS A 126 30.18 -12.63 -1.09
CA HIS A 126 31.30 -13.56 -1.24
C HIS A 126 30.89 -14.97 -0.75
N PRO A 127 31.36 -16.07 -1.36
CA PRO A 127 30.99 -17.43 -0.95
C PRO A 127 31.16 -17.70 0.55
N ASP A 128 32.24 -17.22 1.16
CA ASP A 128 32.48 -17.40 2.61
C ASP A 128 31.43 -16.69 3.48
N GLU A 129 31.04 -15.47 3.10
CA GLU A 129 30.00 -14.71 3.81
C GLU A 129 28.63 -15.35 3.59
N CYS A 130 28.36 -15.85 2.38
CA CYS A 130 27.16 -16.62 2.09
C CYS A 130 27.08 -17.87 2.99
N TYR A 131 28.17 -18.63 3.12
CA TYR A 131 28.23 -19.80 3.99
C TYR A 131 27.94 -19.45 5.45
N LYS A 132 28.57 -18.40 5.99
CA LYS A 132 28.33 -17.92 7.36
C LYS A 132 26.87 -17.49 7.55
N MET A 133 26.30 -16.76 6.59
CA MET A 133 24.91 -16.32 6.63
C MET A 133 23.94 -17.51 6.64
N ILE A 134 24.16 -18.50 5.77
CA ILE A 134 23.35 -19.73 5.70
C ILE A 134 23.44 -20.49 7.02
N ARG A 135 24.65 -20.69 7.55
CA ARG A 135 24.85 -21.38 8.83
C ARG A 135 24.16 -20.66 9.98
N ARG A 136 24.33 -19.33 10.07
CA ARG A 136 23.65 -18.50 11.08
C ARG A 136 22.14 -18.68 11.02
N VAL A 137 21.54 -18.56 9.83
CA VAL A 137 20.08 -18.71 9.66
C VAL A 137 19.63 -20.13 10.03
N ALA A 138 20.38 -21.16 9.64
CA ALA A 138 20.06 -22.55 9.98
C ALA A 138 20.07 -22.79 11.50
N ASP A 139 21.05 -22.23 12.20
CA ASP A 139 21.20 -22.37 13.65
C ASP A 139 20.13 -21.56 14.41
N GLU A 140 19.82 -20.33 13.96
CA GLU A 140 18.78 -19.46 14.53
C GLU A 140 17.37 -20.06 14.42
N ARG A 141 17.09 -20.77 13.34
CA ARG A 141 15.77 -21.36 13.07
C ARG A 141 15.44 -22.58 13.93
N ARG A 142 16.44 -23.19 14.59
CA ARG A 142 16.29 -24.31 15.54
C ARG A 142 15.31 -25.40 15.08
N PHE A 143 15.42 -25.85 13.82
CA PHE A 143 14.49 -26.80 13.19
C PHE A 143 14.23 -28.08 14.01
N LYS A 144 15.19 -28.53 14.83
CA LYS A 144 15.03 -29.70 15.71
C LYS A 144 14.02 -29.51 16.85
N GLN A 145 13.61 -28.28 17.14
CA GLN A 145 12.66 -27.92 18.19
C GLN A 145 11.28 -27.55 17.62
N ASP A 146 11.09 -27.71 16.30
CA ASP A 146 9.84 -27.39 15.64
C ASP A 146 8.83 -28.54 15.87
N PRO A 147 7.70 -28.29 16.56
CA PRO A 147 6.71 -29.31 16.88
C PRO A 147 5.98 -29.88 15.64
N TYR A 148 6.17 -29.29 14.46
CA TYR A 148 5.54 -29.74 13.21
C TYR A 148 6.49 -30.55 12.30
N LEU A 149 7.73 -30.82 12.73
CA LEU A 149 8.76 -31.53 11.93
C LEU A 149 9.08 -32.97 12.40
N GLU A 150 8.27 -33.56 13.29
CA GLU A 150 8.37 -34.97 13.72
C GLU A 150 7.59 -35.94 12.81
#